data_AF-A0A940M503-F1
#
_entry.id   AF-A0A940M503-F1
#
_cell.length_a   1.000
_cell.length_b   1.000
_cell.length_c   1.000
_cell.angle_alpha   90.00
_cell.angle_beta   90.00
_cell.angle_gamma   90.00
#
_symmetry.space_group_name_H-M   'P 1'
#
loop_
_entity.id
_entity.type
_entity.pdbx_description
1 polymer ?
#
loop_
_entity_poly.entity_id
_entity_poly.type
_entity_poly.pdbx_seq_one_letter_code
_entity_poly.pdbx_strand_id
1 'polypeptide(L)'
;DEADHVAQPRIGLGVAVAVFDQGGQLLSFANHGATPAAGEIAQWKGRSAATYRQATRDTATWNMATAPMIATAEGGVPLFTREGAPLGGVGVSGAPSAFDAECGTGAAIAAGLVVSPP
;
A
#
# COMPACT_ATOMS: atom_id res chain seq x y z
N ASP A 1 20.60 -8.91 21.22
CA ASP A 1 19.40 -9.37 21.93
C ASP A 1 18.45 -8.20 21.98
N GLU A 2 17.42 -8.10 21.14
CA GLU A 2 16.40 -9.11 20.87
C GLU A 2 15.82 -8.82 19.47
N ALA A 3 16.42 -9.43 18.45
CA ALA A 3 15.97 -9.36 17.06
C ALA A 3 15.34 -10.70 16.68
N ASP A 4 14.26 -11.06 17.37
CA ASP A 4 13.37 -12.11 16.92
C ASP A 4 12.31 -11.45 16.04
N HIS A 5 12.61 -11.37 14.74
CA HIS A 5 11.59 -11.33 13.71
C HIS A 5 10.79 -12.62 13.80
N VAL A 6 9.83 -12.67 14.73
CA VAL A 6 8.80 -13.70 14.75
C VAL A 6 8.03 -13.52 13.45
N ALA A 7 8.34 -14.37 12.47
CA ALA A 7 7.45 -14.62 11.35
C ALA A 7 6.10 -14.99 11.96
N GLN A 8 5.16 -14.03 11.96
CA GLN A 8 3.81 -14.30 12.42
C GLN A 8 3.30 -15.48 11.61
N PRO A 9 2.64 -16.47 12.24
CA PRO A 9 2.12 -17.61 11.51
C PRO A 9 1.31 -17.08 10.34
N ARG A 10 1.42 -17.71 9.16
CA ARG A 10 0.53 -17.45 8.02
C ARG A 10 -0.87 -17.99 8.36
N ILE A 11 -1.46 -17.48 9.42
CA ILE A 11 -2.90 -17.50 9.62
C ILE A 11 -3.49 -16.85 8.37
N GLY A 12 -4.55 -17.45 7.81
CA GLY A 12 -5.26 -16.93 6.64
C GLY A 12 -5.90 -15.59 6.94
N LEU A 13 -5.08 -14.56 7.11
CA LEU A 13 -5.52 -13.19 7.29
C LEU A 13 -6.12 -12.76 5.96
N GLY A 14 -7.42 -12.49 6.00
CA GLY A 14 -8.09 -11.95 4.85
C GLY A 14 -7.52 -10.57 4.54
N VAL A 15 -6.93 -10.40 3.36
CA VAL A 15 -6.41 -9.12 2.88
C VAL A 15 -7.15 -8.68 1.61
N ALA A 16 -7.34 -7.38 1.51
CA ALA A 16 -7.77 -6.73 0.29
C ALA A 16 -6.59 -5.98 -0.33
N VAL A 17 -6.48 -6.03 -1.66
CA VAL A 17 -5.43 -5.40 -2.44
C VAL A 17 -6.08 -4.58 -3.55
N ALA A 18 -5.65 -3.33 -3.68
CA ALA A 18 -6.11 -2.40 -4.71
C ALA A 18 -4.91 -1.80 -5.45
N VAL A 19 -4.92 -1.84 -6.79
CA VAL A 19 -3.86 -1.31 -7.64
C VAL A 19 -4.41 -0.15 -8.46
N PHE A 20 -3.69 0.96 -8.45
CA PHE A 20 -4.06 2.21 -9.14
C PHE A 20 -2.99 2.59 -10.15
N ASP A 21 -3.40 3.27 -11.21
CA ASP A 21 -2.49 3.95 -12.13
C ASP A 21 -1.99 5.29 -11.55
N GLN A 22 -1.09 5.95 -12.28
CA GLN A 22 -0.53 7.26 -11.93
C GLN A 22 -1.56 8.40 -11.85
N GLY A 23 -2.74 8.24 -12.47
CA GLY A 23 -3.85 9.18 -12.40
C GLY A 23 -4.77 8.95 -11.19
N GLY A 24 -4.51 7.90 -10.40
CA GLY A 24 -5.34 7.50 -9.27
C GLY A 24 -6.62 6.78 -9.70
N GLN A 25 -6.68 6.22 -10.91
CA GLN A 25 -7.76 5.33 -11.33
C GLN A 25 -7.50 3.90 -10.87
N LEU A 26 -8.53 3.24 -10.34
CA LEU A 26 -8.44 1.84 -9.91
C LEU A 26 -8.31 0.94 -11.15
N LEU A 27 -7.22 0.18 -11.23
CA LEU A 27 -6.97 -0.78 -12.30
C LEU A 27 -7.40 -2.20 -11.92
N SER A 28 -7.17 -2.59 -10.66
CA SER A 28 -7.47 -3.93 -10.17
C SER A 28 -7.78 -3.93 -8.68
N PHE A 29 -8.70 -4.79 -8.27
CA PHE A 29 -9.06 -5.01 -6.89
C PHE A 29 -9.28 -6.51 -6.64
N ALA A 30 -8.70 -7.02 -5.55
CA ALA A 30 -8.91 -8.39 -5.10
C ALA A 30 -9.13 -8.38 -3.59
N ASN A 31 -10.16 -9.09 -3.13
CA ASN A 31 -10.42 -9.31 -1.71
C ASN A 31 -10.38 -10.81 -1.44
N HIS A 32 -9.45 -11.25 -0.59
CA HIS A 32 -9.26 -12.64 -0.22
C HIS A 32 -9.74 -12.91 1.22
N GLY A 33 -11.04 -12.70 1.47
CA GLY A 33 -11.64 -12.98 2.78
C GLY A 33 -11.46 -11.87 3.82
N ALA A 34 -11.07 -10.66 3.40
CA ALA A 34 -11.00 -9.48 4.24
C ALA A 34 -12.39 -8.89 4.50
N THR A 35 -12.50 -8.06 5.54
CA THR A 35 -13.74 -7.32 5.80
C THR A 35 -14.02 -6.30 4.68
N PRO A 36 -15.29 -5.91 4.46
CA PRO A 36 -15.62 -4.84 3.50
C PRO A 36 -14.87 -3.53 3.80
N ALA A 37 -14.72 -3.18 5.09
CA ALA A 37 -13.96 -2.01 5.52
C ALA A 37 -12.48 -2.08 5.10
N ALA A 38 -11.85 -3.25 5.21
CA ALA A 38 -10.49 -3.44 4.72
C ALA A 38 -10.42 -3.25 3.20
N GLY A 39 -11.45 -3.66 2.44
CA GLY A 39 -11.55 -3.37 1.00
C GLY A 39 -11.51 -1.88 0.67
N GLU A 40 -12.31 -1.07 1.36
CA GLU A 40 -12.33 0.39 1.19
C GLU A 40 -11.02 1.04 1.66
N ILE A 41 -10.46 0.58 2.77
CA ILE A 41 -9.19 1.09 3.29
C ILE A 41 -8.02 0.76 2.35
N ALA A 42 -7.99 -0.44 1.74
CA ALA A 42 -6.99 -0.79 0.74
C ALA A 42 -7.07 0.14 -0.48
N GLN A 43 -8.28 0.44 -0.95
CA GLN A 43 -8.49 1.39 -2.04
C GLN A 43 -8.05 2.81 -1.67
N TRP A 44 -8.40 3.28 -0.49
CA TRP A 44 -7.98 4.60 0.02
C TRP A 44 -6.46 4.72 0.14
N LYS A 45 -5.80 3.73 0.75
CA LYS A 45 -4.33 3.67 0.86
C LYS A 45 -3.65 3.66 -0.50
N GLY A 46 -4.11 2.80 -1.42
CA GLY A 46 -3.52 2.66 -2.76
C GLY A 46 -3.67 3.93 -3.60
N ARG A 47 -4.85 4.56 -3.56
CA ARG A 47 -5.11 5.82 -4.25
C ARG A 47 -4.27 6.96 -3.69
N SER A 48 -4.13 7.05 -2.37
CA SER A 48 -3.24 8.03 -1.73
C SER A 48 -1.80 7.84 -2.19
N ALA A 49 -1.30 6.60 -2.17
CA ALA A 49 0.07 6.30 -2.59
C ALA A 49 0.33 6.68 -4.05
N ALA A 50 -0.62 6.42 -4.95
CA ALA A 50 -0.54 6.83 -6.35
C ALA A 50 -0.56 8.35 -6.53
N THR A 51 -1.47 9.03 -5.81
CA THR A 51 -1.71 10.47 -5.96
C THR A 51 -0.55 11.30 -5.40
N TYR A 52 -0.13 10.99 -4.18
CA TYR A 52 0.92 11.73 -3.48
C TYR A 52 2.32 11.21 -3.80
N ARG A 53 2.43 10.06 -4.46
CA ARG A 53 3.71 9.41 -4.82
C ARG A 53 4.58 9.16 -3.59
N GLN A 54 3.91 8.81 -2.49
CA GLN A 54 4.50 8.63 -1.18
C GLN A 54 3.89 7.41 -0.51
N ALA A 55 4.68 6.67 0.27
CA ALA A 55 4.14 5.58 1.07
C ALA A 55 3.21 6.14 2.13
N THR A 56 2.11 5.44 2.41
CA THR A 56 1.10 6.00 3.31
C THR A 56 1.52 6.00 4.78
N ARG A 57 2.60 5.27 5.11
CA ARG A 57 3.33 5.42 6.38
C ARG A 57 3.88 6.84 6.54
N ASP A 58 4.31 7.46 5.43
CA ASP A 58 4.93 8.78 5.43
C ASP A 58 3.85 9.85 5.40
N THR A 59 2.83 9.70 4.56
CA THR A 59 1.68 10.63 4.54
C THR A 59 0.88 10.62 5.85
N ALA A 60 0.90 9.52 6.62
CA ALA A 60 0.33 9.48 7.96
C ALA A 60 1.01 10.42 8.97
N THR A 61 2.25 10.83 8.70
CA THR A 61 2.97 11.81 9.53
C THR A 61 2.66 13.26 9.14
N TRP A 62 1.96 13.47 8.02
CA TRP A 62 1.64 14.81 7.55
C TRP A 62 0.48 15.37 8.36
N ASN A 63 0.60 16.61 8.85
CA ASN A 63 -0.50 17.33 9.50
C ASN A 63 -1.48 17.90 8.45
N MET A 64 -1.99 17.03 7.56
CA MET A 64 -2.80 17.41 6.40
C MET A 64 -3.99 16.46 6.19
N ALA A 65 -4.65 15.99 7.25
CA ALA A 65 -5.74 15.01 7.16
C ALA A 65 -6.94 15.45 6.29
N THR A 66 -7.08 16.76 6.00
CA THR A 66 -8.12 17.29 5.11
C THR A 66 -7.71 17.33 3.64
N ALA A 67 -6.47 16.96 3.30
CA ALA A 67 -6.03 16.91 1.93
C ALA A 67 -6.82 15.84 1.14
N PRO A 68 -7.19 16.10 -0.13
CA PRO A 68 -8.06 15.19 -0.87
C PRO A 68 -7.49 13.78 -0.99
N MET A 69 -8.21 12.79 -0.45
CA MET A 69 -7.86 11.37 -0.55
C MET A 69 -6.50 10.99 0.07
N ILE A 70 -5.95 11.80 0.97
CA ILE A 70 -4.74 11.43 1.70
C ILE A 70 -5.03 10.28 2.67
N ALA A 71 -4.19 9.26 2.63
CA ALA A 71 -4.22 8.17 3.59
C ALA A 71 -3.38 8.50 4.81
N THR A 72 -3.99 8.39 5.98
CA THR A 72 -3.33 8.62 7.28
C THR A 72 -3.06 7.31 8.03
N ALA A 73 -2.88 6.21 7.29
CA ALA A 73 -2.56 4.89 7.81
C ALA A 73 -1.65 4.13 6.85
N GLU A 74 -0.65 3.44 7.38
CA GLU A 74 0.31 2.63 6.62
C GLU A 74 -0.36 1.46 5.87
N GLY A 75 0.18 1.12 4.69
CA GLY A 75 -0.23 -0.01 3.85
C GLY A 75 -0.41 0.34 2.36
N GLY A 76 -0.27 1.62 2.00
CA GLY A 76 -0.18 2.08 0.61
C GLY A 76 1.27 2.30 0.21
N VAL A 77 1.64 1.81 -0.98
CA VAL A 77 3.00 1.80 -1.52
C VAL A 77 2.98 2.43 -2.91
N PRO A 78 3.76 3.48 -3.18
CA PRO A 78 3.85 4.09 -4.50
C PRO A 78 4.68 3.20 -5.43
N LEU A 79 4.38 3.25 -6.72
CA LEU A 79 5.02 2.42 -7.73
C LEU A 79 5.73 3.30 -8.76
N PHE A 80 6.98 2.96 -9.06
CA PHE A 80 7.81 3.64 -10.04
C PHE A 80 8.49 2.65 -10.98
N THR A 81 8.83 3.11 -12.18
CA THR A 81 9.81 2.41 -13.03
C THR A 81 11.18 2.44 -12.35
N ARG A 82 12.12 1.59 -12.81
CA ARG A 82 13.49 1.59 -12.28
C ARG A 82 14.23 2.90 -12.52
N GLU A 83 13.82 3.64 -13.55
CA GLU A 83 14.32 4.97 -13.90
C GLU A 83 13.64 6.09 -13.08
N GLY A 84 12.72 5.75 -12.18
CA GLY A 84 12.08 6.70 -11.27
C GLY A 84 10.80 7.36 -11.82
N ALA A 85 10.28 6.93 -12.98
CA ALA A 85 9.03 7.47 -13.48
C ALA A 85 7.83 6.94 -12.67
N PRO A 86 6.87 7.80 -12.25
CA PRO A 86 5.71 7.36 -11.48
C PRO A 86 4.79 6.48 -12.33
N LEU A 87 4.29 5.39 -11.75
CA LEU A 87 3.39 4.45 -12.41
C LEU A 87 2.03 4.33 -11.71
N GLY A 88 1.99 4.55 -10.39
CA GLY A 88 0.75 4.42 -9.62
C GLY A 88 1.01 4.04 -8.17
N GLY A 89 0.12 3.22 -7.62
CA GLY A 89 0.17 2.83 -6.21
C GLY A 89 -0.59 1.54 -5.94
N VAL A 90 -0.11 0.76 -4.98
CA VAL A 90 -0.81 -0.40 -4.44
C VAL A 90 -1.21 -0.14 -2.99
N GLY A 91 -2.42 -0.50 -2.62
CA GLY A 91 -2.88 -0.46 -1.23
C GLY A 91 -3.28 -1.84 -0.75
N VAL A 92 -2.84 -2.19 0.46
CA VAL A 92 -3.17 -3.44 1.14
C VAL A 92 -3.82 -3.13 2.48
N SER A 93 -4.84 -3.92 2.83
CA SER A 93 -5.47 -3.82 4.15
C SER A 93 -6.05 -5.15 4.60
N GLY A 94 -5.93 -5.43 5.89
CA GLY A 94 -6.56 -6.59 6.54
C GLY A 94 -5.63 -7.32 7.52
N ALA A 95 -4.33 -7.02 7.46
CA ALA A 95 -3.32 -7.50 8.39
C ALA A 95 -2.77 -6.33 9.23
N PRO A 96 -1.82 -6.57 10.16
CA PRO A 96 -1.07 -5.48 10.80
C PRO A 96 -0.44 -4.55 9.76
N SER A 97 -0.40 -3.24 10.03
CA SER A 97 -0.07 -2.23 9.01
C SER A 97 1.28 -2.44 8.32
N ALA A 98 2.31 -2.82 9.09
CA ALA A 98 3.63 -3.11 8.55
C ALA A 98 3.60 -4.31 7.59
N PHE A 99 2.78 -5.33 7.88
CA PHE A 99 2.61 -6.50 7.02
C PHE A 99 1.84 -6.15 5.74
N ASP A 100 0.82 -5.29 5.83
CA ASP A 100 0.12 -4.75 4.65
C ASP A 100 1.13 -4.04 3.71
N ALA A 101 2.00 -3.18 4.27
CA ALA A 101 3.01 -2.44 3.50
C ALA A 101 4.10 -3.37 2.93
N GLU A 102 4.54 -4.36 3.69
CA GLU A 102 5.48 -5.40 3.23
C GLU A 102 4.90 -6.19 2.06
N CYS A 103 3.61 -6.59 2.14
CA CYS A 103 2.92 -7.28 1.05
C CYS A 103 2.90 -6.44 -0.24
N GLY A 104 2.54 -5.14 -0.13
CA GLY A 104 2.54 -4.23 -1.27
C GLY A 104 3.94 -4.03 -1.87
N THR A 105 4.95 -3.89 -1.02
CA THR A 105 6.36 -3.72 -1.42
C THR A 105 6.89 -4.97 -2.12
N GLY A 106 6.65 -6.16 -1.54
CA GLY A 106 7.03 -7.43 -2.12
C GLY A 106 6.39 -7.66 -3.49
N ALA A 107 5.11 -7.31 -3.64
CA ALA A 107 4.41 -7.38 -4.92
C ALA A 107 5.01 -6.43 -5.98
N ALA A 108 5.35 -5.20 -5.60
CA ALA A 108 6.00 -4.23 -6.49
C ALA A 108 7.36 -4.76 -6.99
N ILE A 109 8.19 -5.26 -6.07
CA ILE A 109 9.51 -5.83 -6.40
C ILE A 109 9.36 -7.06 -7.29
N ALA A 110 8.42 -7.96 -6.99
CA ALA A 110 8.14 -9.14 -7.80
C ALA A 110 7.68 -8.76 -9.23
N ALA A 111 7.00 -7.62 -9.39
CA ALA A 111 6.63 -7.06 -10.68
C ALA A 111 7.76 -6.27 -11.37
N GLY A 112 8.96 -6.20 -10.78
CA GLY A 112 10.13 -5.51 -11.32
C GLY A 112 10.14 -4.00 -11.14
N LEU A 113 9.24 -3.47 -10.29
CA LEU A 113 9.08 -2.05 -9.98
C LEU A 113 9.90 -1.65 -8.74
N VAL A 114 10.05 -0.35 -8.52
CA VAL A 114 10.64 0.21 -7.30
C VAL A 114 9.61 1.04 -6.54
N VAL A 115 9.78 1.17 -5.23
CA VAL A 115 8.83 1.84 -4.32
C VAL A 115 9.29 3.23 -3.87
N SER A 116 10.43 3.66 -4.37
CA SER A 116 10.97 5.01 -4.25
C SER A 116 11.85 5.28 -5.46
N PRO A 117 11.86 6.51 -6.00
CA PRO A 117 12.86 6.91 -6.99
C PRO A 117 14.29 6.76 -6.42
N PRO A 118 15.29 6.49 -7.27
CA PRO A 118 16.70 6.50 -6.88
C PRO A 118 17.20 7.87 -6.43
#